data_AF-A0A7X8VIK4-F1
#
_entry.id   AF-A0A7X8VIK4-F1
#
_cell.length_a   1.000
_cell.length_b   1.000
_cell.length_c   1.000
_cell.angle_alpha   90.00
_cell.angle_beta   90.00
_cell.angle_gamma   90.00
#
_symmetry.space_group_name_H-M   'P 1'
#
loop_
_entity.id
_entity.type
_entity.pdbx_description
1 polymer ?
#
loop_
_entity_poly.entity_id
_entity_poly.type
_entity_poly.pdbx_seq_one_letter_code
_entity_poly.pdbx_strand_id
1 'polypeptide(L)'
;NAGVIRDTIDAVGPHRVLWGSDLPILRMRTRRICENNFYINLVPPGLYGDESVDPHLREVSEKEAETITFFLYEQLLAFKKAAEELRLTRSEVEAVLYDNAAKILGLA
;
A
#
# COMPACT_ATOMS: atom_id res chain seq x y z
N ASN A 1 -5.64 -0.40 4.48
CA ASN A 1 -5.18 0.12 3.17
C ASN A 1 -6.21 -0.07 2.07
N ALA A 2 -6.70 -1.30 1.80
CA ALA A 2 -7.64 -1.55 0.68
C ALA A 2 -8.92 -0.67 0.70
N GLY A 3 -9.53 -0.47 1.87
CA GLY A 3 -10.74 0.36 1.99
C GLY A 3 -10.55 1.81 1.50
N VAL A 4 -9.45 2.47 1.89
CA VAL A 4 -9.15 3.85 1.45
C VAL A 4 -8.94 3.90 -0.06
N ILE A 5 -8.24 2.91 -0.63
CA ILE A 5 -8.01 2.82 -2.07
C ILE A 5 -9.35 2.64 -2.81
N ARG A 6 -10.19 1.71 -2.33
CA ARG A 6 -11.54 1.47 -2.85
C ARG A 6 -12.37 2.75 -2.82
N ASP A 7 -12.47 3.40 -1.66
CA ASP A 7 -13.29 4.61 -1.47
C ASP A 7 -12.81 5.75 -2.36
N THR A 8 -11.49 5.87 -2.57
CA THR A 8 -10.92 6.84 -3.49
C THR A 8 -11.37 6.57 -4.92
N ILE A 9 -11.21 5.33 -5.40
CA ILE A 9 -11.59 4.96 -6.77
C ILE A 9 -13.10 5.10 -6.99
N ASP A 10 -13.91 4.68 -6.02
CA ASP A 10 -15.38 4.81 -6.08
C ASP A 10 -15.81 6.29 -6.15
N ALA A 11 -15.16 7.16 -5.38
CA ALA A 11 -15.51 8.58 -5.34
C ALA A 11 -15.13 9.35 -6.61
N VAL A 12 -13.96 9.08 -7.21
CA VAL A 12 -13.44 9.90 -8.34
C VAL A 12 -13.39 9.18 -9.69
N GLY A 13 -13.61 7.86 -9.69
CA GLY A 13 -13.46 6.98 -10.84
C GLY A 13 -12.00 6.61 -11.13
N PRO A 14 -11.74 5.42 -11.72
CA PRO A 14 -10.40 4.90 -11.94
C PRO A 14 -9.55 5.75 -12.90
N HIS A 15 -10.16 6.50 -13.81
CA HIS A 15 -9.46 7.38 -14.77
C HIS A 15 -8.97 8.72 -14.17
N ARG A 16 -9.06 8.90 -12.85
CA ARG A 16 -8.56 10.08 -12.13
C ARG A 16 -7.61 9.72 -10.97
N VAL A 17 -7.20 8.45 -10.88
CA VAL A 17 -6.34 7.95 -9.81
C VAL A 17 -5.01 7.51 -10.40
N LEU A 18 -3.91 7.84 -9.72
CA LEU A 18 -2.57 7.41 -10.08
C LEU A 18 -2.05 6.41 -9.04
N TRP A 19 -1.38 5.37 -9.49
CA TRP A 19 -0.55 4.55 -8.62
C TRP A 19 0.79 5.22 -8.36
N GLY A 20 1.12 5.41 -7.08
CA GLY A 20 2.41 5.89 -6.61
C GLY A 20 2.96 4.97 -5.53
N SER A 21 4.19 4.49 -5.72
CA SER A 21 4.81 3.55 -4.79
C SER A 21 5.49 4.20 -3.59
N ASP A 22 5.55 5.54 -3.51
CA ASP A 22 6.18 6.26 -2.41
C ASP A 22 7.56 5.69 -1.99
N LEU A 23 8.37 5.26 -2.97
CA LEU A 23 9.72 4.81 -2.70
C LEU A 23 10.59 6.02 -2.26
N PRO A 24 11.47 5.84 -1.26
CA PRO A 24 11.93 4.57 -0.70
C PRO A 24 11.10 4.02 0.47
N ILE A 25 10.02 4.67 0.92
CA ILE A 25 9.24 4.25 2.11
C ILE A 25 8.67 2.84 1.93
N LEU A 26 8.04 2.52 0.80
CA LEU A 26 7.48 1.17 0.58
C LEU A 26 8.53 0.05 0.40
N ARG A 27 9.84 0.37 0.44
CA ARG A 27 10.91 -0.63 0.53
C ARG A 27 11.04 -1.23 1.93
N MET A 28 10.44 -0.63 2.95
CA MET A 28 10.41 -1.20 4.29
C MET A 28 9.81 -2.61 4.28
N ARG A 29 10.38 -3.53 5.06
CA ARG A 29 9.79 -4.82 5.37
C ARG A 29 8.80 -4.63 6.49
N THR A 30 7.52 -4.46 6.15
CA THR A 30 6.49 -4.22 7.15
C THR A 30 5.11 -4.66 6.68
N ARG A 31 4.26 -5.00 7.66
CA ARG A 31 2.82 -5.20 7.52
C ARG A 31 2.11 -4.17 8.39
N ARG A 32 1.17 -3.41 7.82
CA ARG A 32 0.41 -2.40 8.57
C ARG A 32 -0.90 -2.94 9.10
N ILE A 33 -1.15 -2.73 10.38
CA ILE A 33 -2.42 -2.99 11.05
C ILE A 33 -3.01 -1.68 11.60
N CYS A 34 -4.29 -1.70 11.94
CA CYS A 34 -4.93 -0.62 12.68
C CYS A 34 -5.52 -1.18 13.97
N GLU A 35 -5.14 -0.60 15.11
CA GLU A 35 -5.65 -0.92 16.44
C GLU A 35 -6.15 0.39 17.06
N ASN A 36 -7.38 0.44 17.59
CA ASN A 36 -7.92 1.63 18.28
C ASN A 36 -7.76 2.96 17.49
N ASN A 37 -8.10 2.96 16.20
CA ASN A 37 -7.92 4.11 15.28
C ASN A 37 -6.45 4.58 15.11
N PHE A 38 -5.49 3.74 15.48
CA PHE A 38 -4.07 4.01 15.37
C PHE A 38 -3.43 3.00 14.42
N TYR A 39 -2.62 3.46 13.47
CA TYR A 39 -1.90 2.53 12.59
C TYR A 39 -0.58 2.10 13.22
N ILE A 40 -0.21 0.83 13.01
CA ILE A 40 1.05 0.27 13.50
C ILE A 40 1.70 -0.51 12.37
N ASN A 41 2.98 -0.23 12.14
CA ASN A 41 3.85 -0.96 11.24
C ASN A 41 4.51 -2.09 12.02
N LEU A 42 4.06 -3.31 11.77
CA LEU A 42 4.72 -4.51 12.27
C LEU A 42 6.01 -4.72 11.48
N VAL A 43 7.16 -4.83 12.16
CA VAL A 43 8.47 -4.90 11.51
C VAL A 43 9.36 -6.02 12.06
N PRO A 44 10.31 -6.53 11.27
CA PRO A 44 11.35 -7.42 11.79
C PRO A 44 12.17 -6.78 12.92
N PRO A 45 12.56 -7.55 13.94
CA PRO A 45 13.32 -7.04 15.07
C PRO A 45 14.71 -6.53 14.65
N GLY A 46 15.14 -5.42 15.24
CA GLY A 46 16.45 -4.80 15.06
C GLY A 46 16.68 -4.10 13.71
N LEU A 47 15.69 -4.06 12.81
CA LEU A 47 15.89 -3.57 11.44
C LEU A 47 15.73 -2.04 11.31
N TYR A 48 14.95 -1.40 12.20
CA TYR A 48 14.53 0.00 12.06
C TYR A 48 14.81 0.89 13.29
N GLY A 49 15.63 0.41 14.22
CA GLY A 49 15.97 1.13 15.45
C GLY A 49 15.04 0.76 16.61
N ASP A 50 15.08 1.58 17.67
CA ASP A 50 14.31 1.37 18.90
C ASP A 50 12.82 1.66 18.67
N GLU A 51 11.96 0.66 18.80
CA GLU A 51 10.50 0.82 18.65
C GLU A 51 9.87 1.73 19.70
N SER A 52 10.51 1.90 20.87
CA SER A 52 9.95 2.73 21.95
C SER A 52 9.93 4.23 21.61
N VAL A 53 10.70 4.65 20.60
CA VAL A 53 10.74 6.05 20.16
C VAL A 53 9.72 6.41 19.08
N ASP A 54 9.14 5.41 18.40
CA ASP A 54 8.07 5.60 17.41
C ASP A 54 6.86 4.71 17.75
N PRO A 55 5.75 5.28 18.26
CA PRO A 55 4.57 4.50 18.62
C PRO A 55 3.94 3.77 17.43
N HIS A 56 4.25 4.17 16.19
CA HIS A 56 3.79 3.52 14.97
C HIS A 56 4.66 2.33 14.56
N LEU A 57 5.71 2.01 15.29
CA LEU A 57 6.60 0.90 15.02
C LEU A 57 6.45 -0.14 16.12
N ARG A 58 6.26 -1.40 15.71
CA ARG A 58 6.22 -2.54 16.64
C ARG A 58 6.96 -3.71 16.02
N GLU A 59 8.02 -4.16 16.68
CA GLU A 59 8.75 -5.36 16.36
C GLU A 59 7.87 -6.58 16.62
N VAL A 60 7.94 -7.52 15.69
CA VAL A 60 7.30 -8.83 15.83
C VAL A 60 8.32 -9.89 16.23
N SER A 61 7.84 -11.08 16.61
CA SER A 61 8.73 -12.23 16.81
C SER A 61 9.54 -12.55 15.54
N GLU A 62 10.74 -13.12 15.70
CA GLU A 62 11.59 -13.54 14.56
C GLU A 62 10.82 -14.44 13.58
N LYS A 63 10.03 -15.38 14.11
CA LYS A 63 9.19 -16.29 13.30
C LYS A 63 8.15 -15.55 12.46
N GLU A 64 7.50 -14.52 13.01
CA GLU A 64 6.56 -13.71 12.24
C GLU A 64 7.30 -12.85 11.21
N ALA A 65 8.49 -12.35 11.54
CA ALA A 65 9.31 -11.55 10.64
C ALA A 65 9.69 -12.30 9.35
N GLU A 66 9.81 -13.63 9.39
CA GLU A 66 10.03 -14.47 8.20
C GLU A 66 8.89 -14.35 7.17
N THR A 67 7.67 -14.04 7.61
CA THR A 67 6.50 -13.86 6.73
C THR A 67 6.37 -12.44 6.19
N ILE A 68 7.13 -11.48 6.73
CA ILE A 68 7.05 -10.07 6.35
C ILE A 68 7.97 -9.78 5.16
N THR A 69 7.36 -9.33 4.07
CA THR A 69 8.01 -8.86 2.83
C THR A 69 7.97 -7.33 2.72
N PHE A 70 8.41 -6.78 1.58
CA PHE A 70 8.34 -5.35 1.31
C PHE A 70 6.90 -4.83 1.33
N PHE A 71 6.72 -3.67 1.95
CA PHE A 71 5.44 -3.00 2.08
C PHE A 71 4.81 -2.65 0.72
N LEU A 72 5.63 -2.52 -0.32
CA LEU A 72 5.18 -2.41 -1.70
C LEU A 72 4.22 -3.54 -2.10
N TYR A 73 4.50 -4.79 -1.71
CA TYR A 73 3.62 -5.92 -2.02
C TYR A 73 2.31 -5.85 -1.23
N GLU A 74 2.34 -5.37 0.00
CA GLU A 74 1.12 -5.13 0.80
C GLU A 74 0.24 -4.06 0.17
N GLN A 75 0.83 -2.98 -0.38
CA GLN A 75 0.07 -1.95 -1.09
C GLN A 75 -0.51 -2.49 -2.41
N LEU A 76 0.28 -3.24 -3.19
CA LEU A 76 -0.21 -3.85 -4.43
C LEU A 76 -1.35 -4.84 -4.15
N LEU A 77 -1.24 -5.63 -3.08
CA LEU A 77 -2.31 -6.53 -2.64
C LEU A 77 -3.55 -5.74 -2.20
N ALA A 78 -3.37 -4.62 -1.51
CA ALA A 78 -4.48 -3.74 -1.11
C ALA A 78 -5.21 -3.14 -2.32
N PHE A 79 -4.46 -2.68 -3.33
CA PHE A 79 -5.05 -2.21 -4.60
C PHE A 79 -5.76 -3.33 -5.35
N LYS A 80 -5.15 -4.51 -5.45
CA LYS A 80 -5.78 -5.68 -6.08
C LYS A 80 -7.14 -6.00 -5.44
N LYS A 81 -7.21 -6.05 -4.11
CA LYS A 81 -8.47 -6.29 -3.38
C LYS A 81 -9.52 -5.22 -3.66
N ALA A 82 -9.12 -3.94 -3.68
CA ALA A 82 -10.03 -2.84 -4.01
C ALA A 82 -10.55 -2.95 -5.46
N ALA A 83 -9.67 -3.30 -6.40
CA ALA A 83 -10.04 -3.49 -7.81
C ALA A 83 -11.01 -4.66 -8.00
N GLU A 84 -10.79 -5.77 -7.29
CA GLU A 84 -11.70 -6.93 -7.29
C GLU A 84 -13.07 -6.58 -6.70
N GLU A 85 -13.10 -5.83 -5.60
CA GLU A 85 -14.34 -5.41 -4.93
C GLU A 85 -15.18 -4.47 -5.80
N LEU A 86 -14.53 -3.50 -6.47
CA LEU A 86 -15.18 -2.57 -7.41
C LEU A 86 -15.43 -3.19 -8.79
N ARG A 87 -14.96 -4.43 -9.03
CA ARG A 87 -15.05 -5.12 -10.32
C ARG A 87 -14.45 -4.31 -11.47
N LEU A 88 -13.32 -3.67 -11.22
CA LEU A 88 -12.61 -2.92 -12.25
C LEU A 88 -12.23 -3.84 -13.42
N THR A 89 -12.43 -3.33 -14.62
CA THR A 89 -11.97 -3.96 -15.86
C THR A 89 -10.45 -3.91 -15.95
N ARG A 90 -9.88 -4.74 -16.84
CA ARG A 90 -8.44 -4.72 -17.14
C ARG A 90 -7.95 -3.33 -17.57
N SER A 91 -8.72 -2.64 -18.41
CA SER A 91 -8.40 -1.28 -18.87
C SER A 91 -8.44 -0.25 -17.74
N GLU A 92 -9.31 -0.40 -16.75
CA GLU A 92 -9.36 0.52 -15.61
C GLU A 92 -8.18 0.29 -14.66
N VAL A 93 -7.76 -0.97 -14.49
CA VAL A 93 -6.52 -1.28 -13.75
C VAL A 93 -5.29 -0.72 -14.47
N GLU A 94 -5.21 -0.89 -15.79
CA GLU A 94 -4.14 -0.31 -16.62
C GLU A 94 -4.14 1.23 -16.53
N ALA A 95 -5.31 1.86 -16.51
CA ALA A 95 -5.42 3.30 -16.36
C ALA A 95 -4.80 3.80 -15.04
N VAL A 96 -5.11 3.15 -13.92
CA VAL A 96 -4.57 3.53 -12.59
C VAL A 96 -3.06 3.28 -12.51
N LEU A 97 -2.58 2.15 -13.03
CA LEU A 97 -1.18 1.75 -12.93
C LEU A 97 -0.27 2.44 -13.96
N TYR A 98 -0.81 2.99 -15.05
CA TYR A 98 -0.01 3.57 -16.12
C TYR A 98 -0.70 4.71 -16.90
N ASP A 99 -1.83 4.46 -17.57
CA ASP A 99 -2.30 5.39 -18.64
C ASP A 99 -2.60 6.80 -18.12
N ASN A 100 -3.16 6.90 -16.91
CA ASN A 100 -3.46 8.19 -16.31
C ASN A 100 -2.19 9.03 -16.09
N ALA A 101 -1.09 8.39 -15.64
CA ALA A 101 0.19 9.05 -15.45
C ALA A 101 0.84 9.39 -16.81
N ALA A 102 0.81 8.45 -17.76
CA ALA A 102 1.34 8.65 -19.10
C ALA A 102 0.70 9.86 -19.80
N LYS A 103 -0.63 10.00 -19.70
CA LYS A 103 -1.38 11.14 -20.25
C LYS A 103 -0.98 12.47 -19.61
N ILE A 104 -0.82 12.52 -18.29
CA ILE A 104 -0.37 13.74 -17.58
C ILE A 104 1.04 14.14 -18.00
N LEU A 105 1.91 13.16 -18.24
CA LEU A 105 3.29 13.36 -18.64
C LEU A 105 3.48 13.57 -20.16
N GLY A 106 2.41 13.47 -20.96
CA GLY A 106 2.47 13.61 -22.41
C GLY A 106 3.18 12.46 -23.13
N LEU A 107 3.18 11.26 -22.54
CA LEU A 107 3.79 10.05 -23.09
C LEU A 107 2.84 9.21 -23.95
N ALA A 108 1.54 9.51 -23.89
CA ALA A 108 0.44 8.87 -24.61
C ALA A 108 -0.65 9.89 -24.97
#